data_AF-A0A5J4SNR4-F1
#
_entry.id   AF-A0A5J4SNR4-F1
#
_cell.length_a   1.000
_cell.length_b   1.000
_cell.length_c   1.000
_cell.angle_alpha   90.00
_cell.angle_beta   90.00
_cell.angle_gamma   90.00
#
_symmetry.space_group_name_H-M   'P 1'
#
loop_
_entity.id
_entity.type
_entity.pdbx_description
1 polymer ?
#
loop_
_entity_poly.entity_id
_entity_poly.type
_entity_poly.pdbx_seq_one_letter_code
_entity_poly.pdbx_strand_id
1 'polypeptide(L)'
;LFNSGFFTLFSPKIVIVESAERDFVNRLLSLNFSTKYSIDEILKQYRKNTIINDKKDLLYETINYLRICLNYNNPVRKVKLNQPLFSVYNDDLYFYKGDLSRTNTNDDLNIIYKTIDFMNQQFSSKGIQFIYIVAVDKYNVYTPFISKNPYPINKQLDYFNFGDSLYIINTKLLLQPLVKNGIKDVYFANDTHWSYIASKALAEKLIQIIKSKN
;
A
#
# COMPACT_ATOMS: atom_id res chain seq x y z
N LEU A 1 -6.07 12.27 -14.25
CA LEU A 1 -4.74 12.45 -14.89
C LEU A 1 -4.67 11.90 -16.31
N PHE A 2 -5.19 10.70 -16.60
CA PHE A 2 -5.00 10.10 -17.93
C PHE A 2 -5.56 10.95 -19.09
N ASN A 3 -6.79 11.43 -18.96
CA ASN A 3 -7.49 12.21 -19.99
C ASN A 3 -7.19 13.72 -19.99
N SER A 4 -6.26 14.18 -19.17
CA SER A 4 -6.03 15.63 -18.97
C SER A 4 -4.87 16.19 -19.78
N GLY A 5 -4.20 15.38 -20.61
CA GLY A 5 -2.98 15.76 -21.31
C GLY A 5 -1.71 15.76 -20.43
N PHE A 6 -1.84 15.42 -19.14
CA PHE A 6 -0.70 15.42 -18.20
C PHE A 6 0.44 14.51 -18.66
N PHE A 7 0.13 13.27 -19.04
CA PHE A 7 1.16 12.33 -19.50
C PHE A 7 1.71 12.66 -20.88
N THR A 8 1.00 13.45 -21.69
CA THR A 8 1.54 14.01 -22.93
C THR A 8 2.55 15.10 -22.62
N LEU A 9 2.23 16.01 -21.69
CA LEU A 9 3.11 17.11 -21.31
C LEU A 9 4.42 16.64 -20.67
N PHE A 10 4.35 15.71 -19.71
CA PHE A 10 5.53 15.23 -18.98
C PHE A 10 6.23 14.06 -19.65
N SER A 11 5.55 13.33 -20.55
CA SER A 11 6.07 12.18 -21.30
C SER A 11 6.97 11.23 -20.48
N PRO A 12 6.50 10.71 -19.33
CA PRO A 12 7.32 9.83 -18.51
C PRO A 12 7.58 8.52 -19.24
N LYS A 13 8.79 7.97 -19.07
CA LYS A 13 9.11 6.62 -19.59
C LYS A 13 8.38 5.52 -18.83
N ILE A 14 8.20 5.71 -17.52
CA ILE A 14 7.62 4.73 -16.61
C ILE A 14 6.64 5.45 -15.68
N VAL A 15 5.49 4.82 -15.44
CA VAL A 15 4.50 5.21 -14.42
C VAL A 15 4.35 4.07 -13.44
N ILE A 16 4.56 4.37 -12.16
CA ILE A 16 4.36 3.44 -11.04
C ILE A 16 3.18 3.95 -10.23
N VAL A 17 2.20 3.08 -9.99
CA VAL A 17 1.04 3.37 -9.13
C VAL A 17 1.05 2.42 -7.96
N GLU A 18 1.01 2.93 -6.74
CA GLU A 18 0.96 2.14 -5.52
C GLU A 18 -0.38 2.33 -4.80
N SER A 19 -0.90 1.25 -4.22
CA SER A 19 -2.00 1.30 -3.27
C SER A 19 -1.77 0.33 -2.12
N ALA A 20 -2.17 0.74 -0.91
CA ALA A 20 -2.20 -0.13 0.25
C ALA A 20 -3.27 -1.23 0.08
N GLU A 21 -3.01 -2.41 0.66
CA GLU A 21 -3.90 -3.58 0.60
C GLU A 21 -5.31 -3.25 1.11
N ARG A 22 -5.45 -2.58 2.24
CA ARG A 22 -6.77 -2.15 2.77
C ARG A 22 -7.61 -1.27 1.83
N ASP A 23 -6.99 -0.57 0.88
CA ASP A 23 -7.70 0.42 0.05
C ASP A 23 -7.82 0.04 -1.42
N PHE A 24 -6.93 -0.82 -1.96
CA PHE A 24 -6.80 -0.93 -3.42
C PHE A 24 -8.08 -1.44 -4.09
N VAL A 25 -8.84 -2.34 -3.45
CA VAL A 25 -10.12 -2.82 -4.00
C VAL A 25 -11.09 -1.66 -4.18
N ASN A 26 -11.36 -0.92 -3.12
CA ASN A 26 -12.31 0.19 -3.16
C ASN A 26 -11.84 1.29 -4.13
N ARG A 27 -10.53 1.57 -4.17
CA ARG A 27 -9.95 2.52 -5.13
C ARG A 27 -10.18 2.07 -6.56
N LEU A 28 -9.88 0.83 -6.90
CA LEU A 28 -9.98 0.32 -8.28
C LEU A 28 -11.43 0.16 -8.74
N LEU A 29 -12.34 -0.25 -7.84
CA LEU A 29 -13.77 -0.35 -8.16
C LEU A 29 -14.43 1.04 -8.34
N SER A 30 -13.94 2.07 -7.66
CA SER A 30 -14.45 3.44 -7.78
C SER A 30 -13.81 4.25 -8.92
N LEU A 31 -12.84 3.69 -9.65
CA LEU A 31 -12.20 4.40 -10.75
C LEU A 31 -13.19 4.64 -11.90
N ASN A 32 -13.32 5.90 -12.29
CA ASN A 32 -14.07 6.32 -13.46
C ASN A 32 -13.13 6.90 -14.51
N PHE A 33 -12.92 6.17 -15.61
CA PHE A 33 -12.07 6.62 -16.72
C PHE A 33 -12.75 7.63 -17.66
N SER A 34 -14.03 7.96 -17.47
CA SER A 34 -14.70 9.03 -18.23
C SER A 34 -14.43 10.43 -17.68
N THR A 35 -13.90 10.55 -16.45
CA THR A 35 -13.61 11.84 -15.84
C THR A 35 -12.52 12.58 -16.61
N LYS A 36 -12.79 13.85 -16.93
CA LYS A 36 -11.85 14.76 -17.59
C LYS A 36 -11.55 15.91 -16.64
N TYR A 37 -10.27 16.19 -16.46
CA TYR A 37 -9.78 17.36 -15.75
C TYR A 37 -8.98 18.19 -16.74
N SER A 38 -9.05 19.52 -16.62
CA SER A 38 -8.15 20.38 -17.39
C SER A 38 -6.71 20.24 -16.88
N ILE A 39 -5.73 20.42 -17.77
CA ILE A 39 -4.32 20.42 -17.37
C ILE A 39 -4.03 21.55 -16.36
N ASP A 40 -4.69 22.70 -16.52
CA ASP A 40 -4.51 23.87 -15.67
C ASP A 40 -5.00 23.62 -14.24
N GLU A 41 -6.14 22.93 -14.07
CA GLU A 41 -6.63 22.54 -12.73
C GLU A 41 -5.65 21.62 -12.01
N ILE A 42 -5.06 20.66 -12.72
CA ILE A 42 -4.07 19.74 -12.17
C ILE A 42 -2.82 20.51 -11.76
N LEU A 43 -2.28 21.36 -12.64
CA LEU A 43 -1.09 22.15 -12.36
C LEU A 43 -1.32 23.15 -11.21
N LYS A 44 -2.52 23.73 -11.11
CA LYS A 44 -2.91 24.59 -9.99
C LYS A 44 -2.91 23.83 -8.67
N GLN A 45 -3.37 22.57 -8.66
CA GLN A 45 -3.32 21.73 -7.47
C GLN A 45 -1.88 21.43 -7.04
N TYR A 46 -0.99 21.12 -8.00
CA TYR A 46 0.44 20.91 -7.71
C TYR A 46 1.15 22.16 -7.18
N ARG A 47 0.78 23.34 -7.69
CA ARG A 47 1.37 24.63 -7.25
C ARG A 47 0.81 25.15 -5.95
N LYS A 48 -0.27 24.55 -5.43
CA LYS A 48 -0.87 24.97 -4.17
C LYS A 48 0.06 24.55 -3.04
N ASN A 49 0.89 25.48 -2.57
CA ASN A 49 1.60 25.30 -1.30
C ASN A 49 0.54 25.06 -0.23
N THR A 50 0.51 23.86 0.34
CA THR A 50 -0.19 23.62 1.59
C THR A 50 0.53 24.43 2.65
N ILE A 51 -0.03 25.60 2.98
CA ILE A 51 0.32 26.29 4.23
C ILE A 51 -0.23 25.39 5.34
N ILE A 52 0.63 24.52 5.86
CA ILE A 52 0.32 23.72 7.03
C ILE A 52 0.32 24.69 8.20
N ASN A 53 -0.87 25.09 8.64
CA ASN A 53 -1.02 25.88 9.85
C ASN A 53 -0.84 24.91 11.04
N ASP A 54 0.40 24.65 11.42
CA ASP A 54 0.80 23.66 12.43
C ASP A 54 0.56 24.17 13.87
N LYS A 55 -0.48 24.96 14.09
CA LYS A 55 -0.93 25.30 15.46
C LYS A 55 -1.55 24.06 16.07
N LYS A 56 -0.73 23.26 16.73
CA LYS A 56 -1.16 22.11 17.53
C LYS A 56 -2.02 22.60 18.69
N ASP A 57 -3.29 22.18 18.70
CA ASP A 57 -4.16 22.37 19.85
C ASP A 57 -3.75 21.38 20.94
N LEU A 58 -2.96 21.85 21.91
CA LEU A 58 -2.44 21.03 23.00
C LEU A 58 -3.55 20.35 23.82
N LEU A 59 -4.71 20.99 23.95
CA LEU A 59 -5.84 20.38 24.68
C LEU A 59 -6.40 19.21 23.87
N TYR A 60 -6.60 19.41 22.56
CA TYR A 60 -7.06 18.36 21.66
C TYR A 60 -6.10 17.16 21.63
N GLU A 61 -4.79 17.42 21.52
CA GLU A 61 -3.76 16.38 21.55
C GLU A 61 -3.72 15.65 22.90
N THR A 62 -3.87 16.37 24.01
CA THR A 62 -3.94 15.76 25.36
C THR A 62 -5.16 14.85 25.50
N ILE A 63 -6.33 15.29 25.04
CA ILE A 63 -7.56 14.47 25.04
C ILE A 63 -7.36 13.22 24.17
N ASN A 64 -6.74 13.35 22.99
CA ASN A 64 -6.46 12.21 22.11
C ASN A 64 -5.47 11.23 22.76
N TYR A 65 -4.41 11.73 23.40
CA TYR A 65 -3.48 10.89 24.14
C TYR A 65 -4.19 10.10 25.25
N LEU A 66 -5.02 10.77 26.07
CA LEU A 66 -5.80 10.11 27.11
C LEU A 66 -6.77 9.06 26.54
N ARG A 67 -7.43 9.35 25.42
CA ARG A 67 -8.27 8.36 24.72
C ARG A 67 -7.48 7.13 24.32
N ILE A 68 -6.26 7.30 23.78
CA ILE A 68 -5.38 6.19 23.43
C ILE A 68 -4.98 5.39 24.67
N CYS A 69 -4.58 6.05 25.76
CA CYS A 69 -4.21 5.41 27.03
C CYS A 69 -5.38 4.60 27.63
N LEU A 70 -6.60 5.11 27.52
CA LEU A 70 -7.83 4.45 27.97
C LEU A 70 -8.39 3.45 26.95
N ASN A 71 -7.68 3.21 25.85
CA ASN A 71 -8.09 2.36 24.73
C ASN A 71 -9.43 2.76 24.06
N TYR A 72 -9.85 4.01 24.24
CA TYR A 72 -11.04 4.58 23.63
C TYR A 72 -10.76 4.94 22.16
N ASN A 73 -11.47 4.30 21.23
CA ASN A 73 -11.28 4.47 19.78
C ASN A 73 -9.82 4.32 19.31
N ASN A 74 -9.02 3.53 20.03
CA ASN A 74 -7.62 3.35 19.69
C ASN A 74 -7.51 2.73 18.28
N PRO A 75 -6.83 3.39 17.32
CA PRO A 75 -6.66 2.87 15.97
C PRO A 75 -5.56 1.79 15.89
N VAL A 76 -4.80 1.59 16.96
CA VAL A 76 -3.72 0.61 17.02
C VAL A 76 -4.21 -0.67 17.68
N ARG A 77 -3.76 -1.80 17.16
CA ARG A 77 -3.97 -3.13 17.72
C ARG A 77 -2.63 -3.71 18.10
N LYS A 78 -2.61 -4.50 19.16
CA LYS A 78 -1.42 -5.13 19.73
C LYS A 78 -1.62 -6.63 19.81
N VAL A 79 -0.66 -7.40 19.32
CA VAL A 79 -0.61 -8.86 19.47
C VAL A 79 0.82 -9.30 19.76
N LYS A 80 0.95 -10.50 20.33
CA LYS A 80 2.26 -11.13 20.54
C LYS A 80 2.67 -11.93 19.32
N LEU A 81 3.93 -11.80 18.93
CA LEU A 81 4.56 -12.67 17.96
C LEU A 81 5.07 -13.95 18.64
N ASN A 82 5.33 -14.97 17.86
CA ASN A 82 5.93 -16.24 18.31
C ASN A 82 7.46 -16.24 18.19
N GLN A 83 8.04 -15.17 17.63
CA GLN A 83 9.47 -15.02 17.43
C GLN A 83 9.87 -13.53 17.34
N PRO A 84 11.13 -13.17 17.63
CA PRO A 84 11.60 -11.79 17.62
C PRO A 84 11.83 -11.25 16.21
N LEU A 85 10.81 -10.57 15.66
CA LEU A 85 10.85 -9.98 14.31
C LEU A 85 11.08 -8.46 14.28
N PHE A 86 11.19 -7.84 15.45
CA PHE A 86 11.57 -6.44 15.60
C PHE A 86 12.80 -6.36 16.49
N SER A 87 13.69 -5.42 16.21
CA SER A 87 14.85 -5.15 17.08
C SER A 87 14.46 -4.47 18.39
N VAL A 88 13.22 -4.02 18.49
CA VAL A 88 12.62 -3.32 19.64
C VAL A 88 11.27 -3.94 20.01
N TYR A 89 10.80 -3.67 21.24
CA TYR A 89 9.46 -4.02 21.75
C TYR A 89 9.14 -5.51 22.00
N ASN A 90 10.13 -6.35 22.36
CA ASN A 90 9.91 -7.67 23.00
C ASN A 90 8.76 -8.49 22.40
N ASP A 91 8.84 -8.75 21.10
CA ASP A 91 7.92 -9.58 20.30
C ASP A 91 6.49 -9.03 20.20
N ASP A 92 6.27 -7.75 20.51
CA ASP A 92 4.99 -7.10 20.27
C ASP A 92 4.88 -6.61 18.81
N LEU A 93 3.77 -6.97 18.16
CA LEU A 93 3.35 -6.37 16.90
C LEU A 93 2.28 -5.32 17.17
N TYR A 94 2.54 -4.10 16.74
CA TYR A 94 1.56 -3.02 16.65
C TYR A 94 1.15 -2.81 15.20
N PHE A 95 -0.15 -2.78 14.92
CA PHE A 95 -0.66 -2.59 13.56
C PHE A 95 -1.94 -1.76 13.56
N TYR A 96 -2.32 -1.25 12.38
CA TYR A 96 -3.48 -0.40 12.24
C TYR A 96 -4.77 -1.22 12.19
N LYS A 97 -5.79 -0.80 12.96
CA LYS A 97 -7.10 -1.47 13.01
C LYS A 97 -7.73 -1.60 11.62
N GLY A 98 -7.48 -0.65 10.72
CA GLY A 98 -7.99 -0.68 9.35
C GLY A 98 -7.46 -1.86 8.52
N ASP A 99 -6.31 -2.44 8.88
CA ASP A 99 -5.76 -3.64 8.22
C ASP A 99 -6.64 -4.89 8.44
N LEU A 100 -7.58 -4.82 9.40
CA LEU A 100 -8.59 -5.85 9.65
C LEU A 100 -9.83 -5.71 8.75
N SER A 101 -9.98 -4.55 8.09
CA SER A 101 -11.10 -4.33 7.19
C SER A 101 -10.98 -5.25 5.97
N ARG A 102 -12.12 -5.80 5.55
CA ARG A 102 -12.19 -6.71 4.40
C ARG A 102 -13.21 -6.15 3.44
N THR A 103 -12.81 -5.98 2.18
CA THR A 103 -13.77 -5.92 1.07
C THR A 103 -13.96 -7.34 0.55
N ASN A 104 -15.20 -7.77 0.36
CA ASN A 104 -15.51 -9.15 -0.04
C ASN A 104 -15.06 -9.36 -1.50
N THR A 105 -13.97 -10.08 -1.73
CA THR A 105 -13.22 -9.93 -2.98
C THR A 105 -13.61 -10.86 -4.13
N ASN A 106 -14.25 -11.99 -3.87
CA ASN A 106 -14.35 -13.06 -4.88
C ASN A 106 -15.06 -12.63 -6.17
N ASP A 107 -16.12 -11.82 -6.08
CA ASP A 107 -16.84 -11.34 -7.26
C ASP A 107 -16.12 -10.16 -7.95
N ASP A 108 -15.33 -9.39 -7.18
CA ASP A 108 -14.69 -8.15 -7.62
C ASP A 108 -13.30 -8.36 -8.27
N LEU A 109 -12.65 -9.51 -8.06
CA LEU A 109 -11.30 -9.79 -8.58
C LEU A 109 -11.21 -9.54 -10.09
N ASN A 110 -12.18 -10.06 -10.84
CA ASN A 110 -12.20 -9.95 -12.30
C ASN A 110 -12.31 -8.49 -12.76
N ILE A 111 -13.08 -7.66 -12.06
CA ILE A 111 -13.21 -6.24 -12.36
C ILE A 111 -11.88 -5.55 -12.10
N ILE A 112 -11.24 -5.85 -10.98
CA ILE A 112 -9.95 -5.28 -10.59
C ILE A 112 -8.86 -5.61 -11.62
N TYR A 113 -8.75 -6.88 -12.03
CA TYR A 113 -7.80 -7.28 -13.07
C TYR A 113 -8.05 -6.52 -14.38
N LYS A 114 -9.30 -6.49 -14.85
CA LYS A 114 -9.66 -5.74 -16.07
C LYS A 114 -9.33 -4.25 -15.96
N THR A 115 -9.53 -3.64 -14.79
CA THR A 115 -9.20 -2.24 -14.55
C THR A 115 -7.70 -1.99 -14.65
N ILE A 116 -6.87 -2.82 -14.01
CA ILE A 116 -5.41 -2.68 -14.07
C ILE A 116 -4.89 -2.96 -15.49
N ASP A 117 -5.43 -3.97 -16.16
CA ASP A 117 -5.08 -4.31 -17.54
C ASP A 117 -5.43 -3.18 -18.51
N PHE A 118 -6.60 -2.57 -18.32
CA PHE A 118 -7.01 -1.40 -19.08
C PHE A 118 -6.00 -0.25 -18.87
N MET A 119 -5.61 0.05 -17.63
CA MET A 119 -4.58 1.05 -17.35
C MET A 119 -3.25 0.73 -18.05
N ASN A 120 -2.81 -0.54 -17.99
CA ASN A 120 -1.58 -0.98 -18.65
C ASN A 120 -1.64 -0.77 -20.17
N GLN A 121 -2.75 -1.15 -20.82
CA GLN A 121 -2.95 -0.93 -22.25
C GLN A 121 -2.93 0.56 -22.61
N GLN A 122 -3.61 1.38 -21.81
CA GLN A 122 -3.69 2.83 -21.99
C GLN A 122 -2.29 3.48 -21.93
N PHE A 123 -1.45 3.13 -20.96
CA PHE A 123 -0.07 3.62 -20.89
C PHE A 123 0.82 3.03 -22.00
N SER A 124 0.72 1.74 -22.26
CA SER A 124 1.53 1.06 -23.29
C SER A 124 1.29 1.63 -24.69
N SER A 125 0.05 2.03 -25.01
CA SER A 125 -0.30 2.67 -26.28
C SER A 125 0.43 4.00 -26.52
N LYS A 126 0.93 4.63 -25.46
CA LYS A 126 1.70 5.88 -25.47
C LYS A 126 3.22 5.64 -25.37
N GLY A 127 3.66 4.38 -25.43
CA GLY A 127 5.07 4.02 -25.21
C GLY A 127 5.52 4.18 -23.75
N ILE A 128 4.58 4.22 -22.80
CA ILE A 128 4.86 4.40 -21.37
C ILE A 128 4.77 3.03 -20.69
N GLN A 129 5.82 2.61 -19.98
CA GLN A 129 5.78 1.41 -19.16
C GLN A 129 4.94 1.67 -17.90
N PHE A 130 4.00 0.77 -17.61
CA PHE A 130 3.16 0.84 -16.42
C PHE A 130 3.50 -0.28 -15.43
N ILE A 131 3.49 0.04 -14.14
CA ILE A 131 3.65 -0.91 -13.03
C ILE A 131 2.66 -0.52 -11.92
N TYR A 132 1.85 -1.48 -11.49
CA TYR A 132 0.94 -1.36 -10.36
C TYR A 132 1.48 -2.14 -9.16
N ILE A 133 1.54 -1.52 -7.99
CA ILE A 133 2.07 -2.11 -6.76
C ILE A 133 0.93 -2.18 -5.76
N VAL A 134 0.68 -3.38 -5.22
CA VAL A 134 -0.15 -3.53 -4.04
C VAL A 134 0.76 -3.71 -2.84
N ALA A 135 0.82 -2.67 -2.00
CA ALA A 135 1.57 -2.65 -0.75
C ALA A 135 0.78 -3.44 0.31
N VAL A 136 1.30 -4.62 0.67
CA VAL A 136 0.71 -5.51 1.67
C VAL A 136 0.64 -4.80 3.02
N ASP A 137 -0.45 -5.01 3.76
CA ASP A 137 -0.57 -4.41 5.08
C ASP A 137 0.34 -5.13 6.09
N LYS A 138 0.85 -4.37 7.07
CA LYS A 138 1.73 -4.88 8.12
C LYS A 138 1.09 -6.07 8.84
N TYR A 139 -0.19 -5.98 9.17
CA TYR A 139 -0.89 -7.10 9.80
C TYR A 139 -0.85 -8.39 8.95
N ASN A 140 -1.06 -8.28 7.63
CA ASN A 140 -1.08 -9.44 6.74
C ASN A 140 0.30 -10.11 6.61
N VAL A 141 1.37 -9.32 6.45
CA VAL A 141 2.75 -9.85 6.40
C VAL A 141 3.07 -10.68 7.63
N TYR A 142 2.74 -10.15 8.81
CA TYR A 142 3.11 -10.74 10.09
C TYR A 142 2.12 -11.78 10.62
N THR A 143 0.95 -11.94 10.00
CA THR A 143 -0.11 -12.85 10.46
C THR A 143 0.37 -14.28 10.78
N PRO A 144 1.23 -14.92 9.95
CA PRO A 144 1.73 -16.27 10.25
C PRO A 144 2.58 -16.38 11.52
N PHE A 145 3.06 -15.27 12.05
CA PHE A 145 3.96 -15.21 13.20
C PHE A 145 3.26 -14.74 14.48
N ILE A 146 1.94 -14.52 14.45
CA ILE A 146 1.17 -14.09 15.61
C ILE A 146 0.83 -15.28 16.50
N SER A 147 1.20 -15.21 17.78
CA SER A 147 0.81 -16.15 18.82
C SER A 147 -0.66 -15.96 19.20
N LYS A 148 -1.48 -17.01 19.07
CA LYS A 148 -2.91 -17.01 19.44
C LYS A 148 -3.66 -15.81 18.85
N ASN A 149 -3.59 -15.64 17.52
CA ASN A 149 -4.16 -14.48 16.84
C ASN A 149 -5.68 -14.34 17.12
N PRO A 150 -6.13 -13.26 17.77
CA PRO A 150 -7.55 -13.05 18.07
C PRO A 150 -8.32 -12.43 16.90
N TYR A 151 -7.63 -12.08 15.81
CA TYR A 151 -8.20 -11.34 14.70
C TYR A 151 -8.36 -12.21 13.44
N PRO A 152 -9.30 -11.86 12.55
CA PRO A 152 -9.46 -12.50 11.26
C PRO A 152 -8.18 -12.44 10.42
N ILE A 153 -7.83 -13.52 9.73
CA ILE A 153 -6.72 -13.56 8.76
C ILE A 153 -7.12 -12.81 7.49
N ASN A 154 -6.29 -11.88 7.01
CA ASN A 154 -6.49 -11.28 5.69
C ASN A 154 -5.89 -12.20 4.62
N LYS A 155 -6.74 -12.68 3.69
CA LYS A 155 -6.35 -13.54 2.56
C LYS A 155 -6.50 -12.83 1.22
N GLN A 156 -6.79 -11.53 1.22
CA GLN A 156 -7.08 -10.78 0.00
C GLN A 156 -5.94 -10.95 -1.02
N LEU A 157 -4.71 -10.64 -0.63
CA LEU A 157 -3.54 -10.83 -1.50
C LEU A 157 -3.17 -12.29 -1.80
N ASP A 158 -3.76 -13.29 -1.14
CA ASP A 158 -3.57 -14.70 -1.47
C ASP A 158 -4.44 -15.11 -2.67
N TYR A 159 -5.63 -14.51 -2.81
CA TYR A 159 -6.51 -14.71 -3.95
C TYR A 159 -6.09 -13.85 -5.16
N PHE A 160 -5.38 -12.74 -4.92
CA PHE A 160 -4.70 -11.99 -5.95
C PHE A 160 -3.41 -12.67 -6.40
N ASN A 161 -3.56 -13.81 -7.07
CA ASN A 161 -2.48 -14.40 -7.84
C ASN A 161 -2.38 -13.69 -9.20
N PHE A 162 -1.60 -12.61 -9.27
CA PHE A 162 -1.43 -11.80 -10.49
C PHE A 162 -0.71 -12.51 -11.66
N GLY A 163 -0.61 -13.84 -11.62
CA GLY A 163 0.14 -14.64 -12.59
C GLY A 163 1.57 -14.13 -12.78
N ASP A 164 2.19 -14.51 -13.89
CA ASP A 164 3.49 -13.99 -14.34
C ASP A 164 3.39 -12.55 -14.90
N SER A 165 2.42 -11.74 -14.44
CA SER A 165 2.24 -10.38 -14.96
C SER A 165 3.46 -9.50 -14.65
N LEU A 166 4.07 -8.98 -15.71
CA LEU A 166 5.26 -8.12 -15.63
C LEU A 166 4.96 -6.69 -15.14
N TYR A 167 3.69 -6.34 -14.90
CA TYR A 167 3.26 -4.99 -14.54
C TYR A 167 2.45 -4.91 -13.25
N ILE A 168 2.28 -6.02 -12.51
CA ILE A 168 1.62 -5.99 -11.20
C ILE A 168 2.52 -6.64 -10.15
N ILE A 169 2.73 -5.95 -9.04
CA ILE A 169 3.58 -6.41 -7.94
C ILE A 169 2.72 -6.62 -6.69
N ASN A 170 2.57 -7.87 -6.31
CA ASN A 170 2.08 -8.27 -4.98
C ASN A 170 3.27 -8.28 -4.01
N THR A 171 3.37 -7.24 -3.19
CA THR A 171 4.52 -7.11 -2.26
C THR A 171 4.50 -8.14 -1.14
N LYS A 172 3.37 -8.83 -0.86
CA LYS A 172 3.34 -9.95 0.11
C LYS A 172 4.33 -11.05 -0.27
N LEU A 173 4.40 -11.37 -1.56
CA LEU A 173 5.31 -12.38 -2.12
C LEU A 173 6.79 -11.98 -1.98
N LEU A 174 7.08 -10.69 -1.84
CA LEU A 174 8.44 -10.18 -1.62
C LEU A 174 8.78 -10.11 -0.13
N LEU A 175 7.86 -9.58 0.69
CA LEU A 175 8.16 -9.20 2.07
C LEU A 175 7.97 -10.33 3.08
N GLN A 176 6.96 -11.19 2.89
CA GLN A 176 6.71 -12.28 3.84
C GLN A 176 7.86 -13.31 3.89
N PRO A 177 8.53 -13.67 2.77
CA PRO A 177 9.72 -14.51 2.82
C PRO A 177 10.86 -13.91 3.63
N LEU A 178 11.06 -12.58 3.59
CA LEU A 178 12.10 -11.91 4.40
C LEU A 178 11.83 -12.11 5.89
N VAL A 179 10.59 -11.86 6.33
CA VAL A 179 10.17 -12.06 7.72
C VAL A 179 10.28 -13.54 8.12
N LYS A 180 9.88 -14.46 7.23
CA LYS A 180 10.00 -15.91 7.46
C LYS A 180 11.45 -16.34 7.68
N ASN A 181 12.40 -15.71 6.99
CA ASN A 181 13.83 -15.97 7.12
C ASN A 181 14.46 -15.27 8.34
N GLY A 182 13.65 -14.70 9.25
CA GLY A 182 14.11 -14.05 10.47
C GLY A 182 14.69 -12.66 10.26
N ILE A 183 14.52 -12.06 9.08
CA ILE A 183 14.92 -10.66 8.86
C ILE A 183 14.01 -9.76 9.70
N LYS A 184 14.62 -9.04 10.64
CA LYS A 184 13.93 -8.12 11.53
C LYS A 184 13.63 -6.79 10.84
N ASP A 185 12.67 -6.07 11.39
CA ASP A 185 12.38 -4.68 11.04
C ASP A 185 12.02 -4.48 9.55
N VAL A 186 11.41 -5.47 8.90
CA VAL A 186 10.85 -5.32 7.55
C VAL A 186 9.80 -4.19 7.52
N TYR A 187 9.07 -4.02 8.63
CA TYR A 187 8.29 -2.83 8.94
C TYR A 187 8.86 -2.14 10.18
N PHE A 188 8.63 -0.83 10.31
CA PHE A 188 8.90 -0.16 11.58
C PHE A 188 7.95 -0.68 12.66
N ALA A 189 8.46 -0.88 13.88
CA ALA A 189 7.68 -1.52 14.93
C ALA A 189 6.45 -0.69 15.37
N ASN A 190 6.57 0.63 15.40
CA ASN A 190 5.56 1.58 15.84
C ASN A 190 4.88 2.38 14.71
N ASP A 191 5.16 2.05 13.44
CA ASP A 191 4.57 2.70 12.26
C ASP A 191 3.80 1.68 11.41
N THR A 192 2.93 2.18 10.53
CA THR A 192 2.23 1.41 9.51
C THR A 192 3.07 1.23 8.24
N HIS A 193 4.03 2.12 7.99
CA HIS A 193 4.94 2.04 6.86
C HIS A 193 5.96 0.92 7.04
N TRP A 194 6.33 0.33 5.90
CA TRP A 194 7.47 -0.58 5.86
C TRP A 194 8.78 0.17 6.09
N SER A 195 9.86 -0.56 6.38
CA SER A 195 11.17 0.06 6.55
C SER A 195 11.94 0.19 5.23
N TYR A 196 13.19 0.66 5.33
CA TYR A 196 14.11 0.66 4.19
C TYR A 196 14.38 -0.76 3.65
N ILE A 197 14.25 -1.80 4.49
CA ILE A 197 14.50 -3.20 4.08
C ILE A 197 13.48 -3.61 3.02
N ALA A 198 12.19 -3.37 3.29
CA ALA A 198 11.13 -3.63 2.34
C ALA A 198 11.24 -2.72 1.10
N SER A 199 11.55 -1.44 1.31
CA SER A 199 11.74 -0.47 0.21
C SER A 199 12.85 -0.93 -0.73
N LYS A 200 13.97 -1.44 -0.19
CA LYS A 200 15.09 -1.98 -0.95
C LYS A 200 14.69 -3.22 -1.74
N ALA A 201 14.01 -4.18 -1.12
CA ALA A 201 13.53 -5.39 -1.81
C ALA A 201 12.59 -5.06 -2.97
N LEU A 202 11.67 -4.11 -2.78
CA LEU A 202 10.79 -3.63 -3.84
C LEU A 202 11.56 -2.90 -4.95
N ALA A 203 12.50 -2.02 -4.59
CA ALA A 203 13.33 -1.32 -5.57
C ALA A 203 14.15 -2.27 -6.44
N GLU A 204 14.74 -3.32 -5.85
CA GLU A 204 15.46 -4.36 -6.59
C GLU A 204 14.55 -5.10 -7.57
N LYS A 205 13.31 -5.45 -7.15
CA LYS A 205 12.32 -6.05 -8.04
C LYS A 205 11.91 -5.12 -9.19
N LEU A 206 11.72 -3.83 -8.89
CA LEU A 206 11.40 -2.81 -9.91
C LEU A 206 12.53 -2.66 -10.92
N ILE A 207 13.79 -2.63 -10.48
CA ILE A 207 14.96 -2.58 -11.37
C ILE A 207 14.97 -3.78 -12.32
N GLN A 208 14.67 -4.98 -11.83
CA GLN A 208 14.59 -6.18 -12.68
C GLN A 208 13.52 -6.05 -13.76
N ILE A 209 12.30 -5.61 -13.38
CA ILE A 209 11.18 -5.42 -14.31
C ILE A 209 11.47 -4.34 -15.36
N ILE A 210 12.12 -3.25 -14.94
CA ILE A 210 12.49 -2.14 -15.83
C ILE A 210 13.59 -2.57 -16.79
N LYS A 211 14.58 -3.33 -16.33
CA LYS A 211 15.67 -3.83 -17.19
C LYS A 211 15.21 -4.93 -18.14
N SER A 212 14.29 -5.80 -17.76
CA SER A 212 13.81 -6.90 -18.63
C SER A 212 13.00 -6.43 -19.85
N LYS A 213 12.56 -5.17 -19.88
CA LYS A 213 11.81 -4.57 -21.00
C LYS A 213 12.66 -3.68 -21.92
N ASN A 214 13.92 -3.40 -21.56
CA ASN A 214 14.88 -2.69 -22.40
C ASN A 214 15.85 -3.70 -23.04
#